data_AF-A0A2A4QNF9-F1
#
_entry.id   AF-A0A2A4QNF9-F1
#
_cell.length_a   1.000
_cell.length_b   1.000
_cell.length_c   1.000
_cell.angle_alpha   90.00
_cell.angle_beta   90.00
_cell.angle_gamma   90.00
#
_symmetry.space_group_name_H-M   'P 1'
#
loop_
_entity.id
_entity.type
_entity.pdbx_description
1 polymer ?
#
loop_
_entity_poly.entity_id
_entity_poly.type
_entity_poly.pdbx_seq_one_letter_code
_entity_poly.pdbx_strand_id
1 'polypeptide(L)' 'MPHLIHIVDDDAHIRDVIRFALEDAGYKTQDAANGNQALA' A
#
# COMPACT_ATOMS: atom_id res chain seq x y z
N MET A 1 7.34 -2.44 16.83
CA MET A 1 7.76 -1.66 15.64
C MET A 1 6.60 -1.71 14.66
N PRO A 2 6.10 -0.58 14.11
CA PRO A 2 5.05 -0.65 13.10
C PRO A 2 5.58 -1.39 11.86
N HIS A 3 4.86 -2.41 11.40
CA HIS A 3 5.21 -3.11 10.15
C HIS A 3 4.78 -2.25 8.96
N LEU A 4 5.74 -1.99 8.06
CA LEU A 4 5.51 -1.28 6.81
C LEU A 4 5.14 -2.30 5.73
N ILE A 5 4.02 -2.07 5.06
CA ILE A 5 3.50 -2.92 3.98
C ILE A 5 3.52 -2.12 2.68
N HIS A 6 4.14 -2.67 1.64
CA HIS A 6 4.11 -2.09 0.30
C HIS A 6 2.90 -2.63 -0.48
N ILE A 7 2.04 -1.73 -0.93
CA ILE A 7 0.86 -2.05 -1.74
C ILE A 7 1.19 -1.72 -3.19
N VAL A 8 1.33 -2.74 -4.03
CA VAL A 8 1.64 -2.58 -5.45
C VAL A 8 0.48 -3.14 -6.27
N ASP A 9 -0.28 -2.24 -6.88
CA ASP A 9 -1.45 -2.56 -7.70
C ASP A 9 -1.62 -1.43 -8.73
N ASP A 10 -2.05 -1.73 -9.96
CA ASP A 10 -2.22 -0.73 -11.02
C ASP A 10 -3.54 0.06 -10.86
N ASP A 11 -4.55 -0.50 -10.22
CA ASP A 11 -5.83 0.16 -9.97
C ASP A 11 -5.79 1.03 -8.70
N ALA A 12 -6.06 2.33 -8.87
CA ALA A 12 -6.08 3.28 -7.76
C ALA A 12 -7.17 2.98 -6.72
N HIS A 13 -8.36 2.55 -7.13
CA HIS A 13 -9.45 2.24 -6.20
C HIS A 13 -9.10 1.04 -5.33
N ILE A 14 -8.46 0.03 -5.89
CA ILE A 14 -8.01 -1.15 -5.12
C ILE A 14 -6.93 -0.76 -4.12
N ARG A 15 -5.94 0.06 -4.51
CA ARG A 15 -4.92 0.57 -3.58
C ARG A 15 -5.54 1.32 -2.41
N ASP A 16 -6.57 2.13 -2.64
CA ASP A 16 -7.25 2.88 -1.58
C ASP A 16 -7.99 1.96 -0.60
N VAL A 17 -8.70 0.94 -1.11
CA VAL A 17 -9.40 -0.06 -0.28
C VAL A 17 -8.42 -0.83 0.60
N ILE A 18 -7.31 -1.32 0.03
CA ILE A 18 -6.31 -2.10 0.78
C ILE A 18 -5.61 -1.22 1.81
N ARG A 19 -5.23 0.01 1.45
CA ARG A 19 -4.60 0.97 2.36
C ARG A 19 -5.48 1.25 3.57
N PHE A 20 -6.76 1.56 3.34
CA PHE A 20 -7.71 1.81 4.41
C PHE A 20 -7.79 0.65 5.40
N ALA A 21 -7.92 -0.59 4.90
CA ALA A 21 -7.99 -1.77 5.76
C ALA A 21 -6.71 -2.02 6.57
N LEU A 22 -5.54 -1.79 5.97
CA LEU A 22 -4.24 -1.99 6.64
C LEU A 22 -3.96 -0.90 7.68
N GLU A 23 -4.26 0.36 7.36
CA GLU A 23 -4.12 1.47 8.30
C GLU A 23 -5.08 1.34 9.48
N ASP A 24 -6.33 0.91 9.25
CA ASP A 24 -7.31 0.60 10.32
C ASP A 24 -6.80 -0.53 11.23
N ALA A 25 -6.13 -1.53 10.67
CA ALA A 25 -5.47 -2.59 11.42
C ALA A 25 -4.16 -2.17 12.13
N GLY A 26 -3.76 -0.89 12.02
CA GLY A 26 -2.60 -0.33 12.70
C GLY A 26 -1.25 -0.54 11.98
N TYR A 27 -1.28 -0.97 10.71
CA TYR A 27 -0.09 -1.05 9.88
C TYR A 27 0.26 0.30 9.27
N LYS A 28 1.53 0.45 8.87
CA LYS A 28 1.94 1.53 7.97
C LYS A 28 1.94 1.01 6.55
N THR A 29 1.54 1.85 5.61
CA THR A 29 1.47 1.49 4.20
C THR A 29 2.29 2.42 3.33
N GLN A 30 2.83 1.89 2.24
CA GLN A 30 3.41 2.65 1.15
C GLN A 30 2.84 2.12 -0.16
N ASP A 31 2.25 2.98 -0.97
CA ASP A 31 1.61 2.61 -2.22
C ASP A 31 2.53 2.85 -3.44
N ALA A 32 2.37 2.00 -4.45
CA ALA A 32 3.01 2.16 -5.75
C ALA A 32 2.05 1.70 -6.85
N ALA A 33 1.97 2.45 -7.96
CA ALA A 33 1.09 2.12 -9.08
C ALA A 33 1.69 1.08 -10.04
N ASN A 34 2.95 0.70 -9.85
CA ASN A 34 3.65 -0.29 -10.67
C ASN A 34 4.96 -0.74 -9.99
N GLY A 35 5.60 -1.77 -10.55
CA GLY A 35 6.86 -2.31 -10.03
C GLY A 35 8.02 -1.33 -10.03
N ASN A 36 8.11 -0.39 -10.98
CA ASN A 36 9.20 0.58 -11.01
C ASN A 36 9.07 1.59 -9.86
N GLN A 37 7.85 2.06 -9.58
CA GLN A 37 7.57 2.90 -8.41
C GLN A 37 7.77 2.15 -7.10
N ALA A 38 7.52 0.83 -7.06
CA ALA A 38 7.70 0.02 -5.87
C ALA A 38 9.18 -0.20 -5.48
N LEU A 39 10.09 -0.06 -6.43
CA LEU A 39 11.53 -0.27 -6.25
C LEU A 39 12.34 1.03 -6.05
N ALA A 40 11.73 2.20 -6.27
CA ALA A 40 12.37 3.51 -6.16
C ALA A 40 12.41 3.99 -4.69
#